data_AF-A0AAJ1KA67-F1
#
_entry.id   AF-A0AAJ1KA67-F1
#
_cell.length_a   1.000
_cell.length_b   1.000
_cell.length_c   1.000
_cell.angle_alpha   90.00
_cell.angle_beta   90.00
_cell.angle_gamma   90.00
#
_symmetry.space_group_name_H-M   'P 1'
#
loop_
_entity.id
_entity.type
_entity.pdbx_description
1 polymer ?
#
loop_
_entity_poly.entity_id
_entity_poly.type
_entity_poly.pdbx_seq_one_letter_code
_entity_poly.pdbx_strand_id
1 'polypeptide(L)' 'MLYSDMFFNAIALVHSNMVKEDAKGGYVVRTGSYTGNAQRYAEGLNTLLIDGPKLAEMNMEVLQNERNPVCKLDPVNN' A
#
# COMPACT_ATOMS: atom_id res chain seq x y z
N MET A 1 -26.65 1.77 -4.68
CA MET A 1 -25.24 1.33 -4.65
C MET A 1 -24.77 1.49 -3.21
N LEU A 2 -24.50 0.37 -2.52
CA LEU A 2 -24.11 0.44 -1.11
C LEU A 2 -22.59 0.70 -1.03
N TYR A 3 -22.18 1.45 -0.01
CA TYR A 3 -20.79 1.84 0.24
C TYR A 3 -19.79 0.67 0.26
N SER A 4 -20.27 -0.54 0.56
CA SER A 4 -19.52 -1.80 0.48
C SER A 4 -19.04 -2.16 -0.93
N ASP A 5 -19.84 -1.87 -1.95
CA ASP A 5 -19.63 -2.36 -3.32
C ASP A 5 -18.49 -1.59 -4.00
N MET A 6 -18.29 -0.34 -3.60
CA MET A 6 -17.18 0.50 -4.06
C MET A 6 -15.82 -0.15 -3.77
N PHE A 7 -15.73 -0.95 -2.70
CA PHE A 7 -14.47 -1.54 -2.26
C PHE A 7 -14.06 -2.73 -3.12
N PHE A 8 -15.01 -3.59 -3.46
CA PHE A 8 -14.78 -4.69 -4.38
C PHE A 8 -14.44 -4.19 -5.77
N ASN A 9 -15.15 -3.16 -6.24
CA ASN A 9 -14.96 -2.62 -7.58
C ASN A 9 -13.55 -2.08 -7.79
N ALA A 10 -12.99 -1.37 -6.79
CA ALA A 10 -11.61 -0.87 -6.88
C ALA A 10 -10.58 -2.01 -6.96
N ILE A 11 -10.73 -3.04 -6.13
CA ILE A 11 -9.83 -4.22 -6.11
C ILE A 11 -9.94 -4.98 -7.43
N ALA A 12 -11.16 -5.23 -7.92
CA ALA A 12 -11.42 -5.93 -9.17
C ALA A 12 -10.85 -5.17 -10.38
N LEU A 13 -10.96 -3.84 -10.39
CA LEU A 13 -10.42 -3.01 -11.46
C LEU A 13 -8.89 -3.09 -11.52
N VAL A 14 -8.22 -2.96 -10.36
CA VAL A 14 -6.75 -3.11 -10.30
C VAL A 14 -6.33 -4.50 -10.75
N HIS A 15 -6.96 -5.56 -10.25
CA HIS A 15 -6.66 -6.92 -10.67
C HIS A 15 -6.88 -7.12 -12.18
N SER A 16 -7.96 -6.58 -12.76
CA SER A 16 -8.21 -6.67 -14.20
C SER A 16 -7.09 -6.02 -15.01
N ASN A 17 -6.61 -4.85 -14.59
CA ASN A 17 -5.49 -4.17 -15.25
C ASN A 17 -4.18 -4.94 -15.06
N MET A 18 -3.95 -5.52 -13.88
CA MET A 18 -2.77 -6.37 -13.67
C MET A 18 -2.71 -7.53 -14.64
N VAL A 19 -3.84 -8.22 -14.87
CA VAL A 19 -3.93 -9.32 -15.84
C VAL A 19 -3.70 -8.82 -17.27
N LYS A 20 -4.27 -7.67 -17.64
CA LYS A 20 -4.13 -7.11 -19.00
C LYS A 20 -2.69 -6.69 -19.32
N GLU A 21 -1.98 -6.15 -18.33
CA GLU A 21 -0.64 -5.59 -18.51
C GLU A 21 0.49 -6.59 -18.13
N ASP A 22 0.17 -7.85 -17.85
CA ASP A 22 1.09 -8.86 -17.27
C ASP A 22 1.87 -8.36 -16.03
N ALA A 23 1.22 -7.53 -15.21
CA ALA A 23 1.82 -6.97 -14.02
C ALA A 23 2.00 -8.05 -12.94
N LYS A 24 3.15 -8.03 -12.24
CA LYS A 24 3.46 -8.99 -11.17
C LYS A 24 2.77 -8.70 -9.84
N GLY A 25 1.93 -7.68 -9.75
CA GLY A 25 1.25 -7.28 -8.52
C GLY A 25 0.60 -5.91 -8.66
N GLY A 26 -0.21 -5.55 -7.67
CA GLY A 26 -0.86 -4.24 -7.58
C GLY A 26 -1.12 -3.87 -6.13
N TYR A 27 -1.54 -2.63 -5.91
CA TYR A 27 -1.95 -2.18 -4.58
C TYR A 27 -3.15 -1.25 -4.66
N VAL A 28 -3.97 -1.26 -3.61
CA VAL A 28 -5.08 -0.33 -3.43
C VAL A 28 -4.92 0.35 -2.09
N VAL A 29 -4.84 1.67 -2.10
CA VAL A 29 -4.65 2.49 -0.90
C VAL A 29 -5.96 3.16 -0.52
N ARG A 30 -6.24 3.20 0.78
CA ARG A 30 -7.35 3.98 1.35
C ARG A 30 -6.93 4.65 2.65
N THR A 31 -7.52 5.79 2.93
CA THR A 31 -7.41 6.51 4.22
C THR A 31 -8.26 5.92 5.35
N GLY A 32 -9.13 4.95 5.06
CA GLY A 32 -9.96 4.22 6.03
C GLY A 32 -9.77 2.71 5.93
N SER A 33 -10.55 1.94 6.66
CA SER A 33 -10.42 0.47 6.70
C SER A 33 -11.15 -0.23 5.55
N TYR A 34 -10.69 -1.42 5.17
CA TYR A 34 -11.42 -2.35 4.32
C TYR A 34 -12.43 -3.16 5.13
N THR A 35 -13.51 -3.61 4.48
CA THR A 35 -14.41 -4.60 5.08
C THR A 35 -13.77 -5.99 5.02
N GLY A 36 -14.13 -6.89 5.94
CA GLY A 36 -13.61 -8.26 5.93
C GLY A 36 -13.89 -9.01 4.62
N ASN A 37 -15.01 -8.72 3.96
CA ASN A 37 -15.32 -9.34 2.67
C ASN A 37 -14.43 -8.78 1.53
N ALA A 38 -14.09 -7.50 1.55
CA ALA A 38 -13.16 -6.92 0.57
C ALA A 38 -11.74 -7.46 0.77
N GLN A 39 -11.33 -7.67 2.02
CA GLN A 39 -10.05 -8.32 2.34
C GLN A 39 -10.01 -9.75 1.80
N ARG A 40 -11.05 -10.55 2.07
CA ARG A 40 -11.19 -11.92 1.53
C ARG A 40 -11.20 -11.95 0.02
N TYR A 41 -11.84 -10.98 -0.63
CA TYR A 41 -11.85 -10.91 -2.09
C TYR A 41 -10.45 -10.67 -2.68
N ALA A 42 -9.58 -9.95 -1.98
CA ALA A 42 -8.20 -9.71 -2.42
C ALA A 42 -7.26 -10.90 -2.21
N GLU A 43 -7.66 -11.90 -1.41
CA GLU A 43 -6.86 -13.10 -1.17
C GLU A 43 -6.61 -13.84 -2.50
N GLY A 44 -5.34 -14.10 -2.81
CA GLY A 44 -4.94 -14.76 -4.05
C GLY A 44 -4.89 -13.88 -5.31
N LEU A 45 -5.32 -12.60 -5.24
CA LEU A 45 -5.26 -11.67 -6.38
C LEU A 45 -3.91 -10.96 -6.53
N ASN A 46 -2.93 -11.28 -5.68
CA ASN A 46 -1.61 -10.64 -5.63
C ASN A 46 -1.71 -9.10 -5.58
N THR A 47 -2.74 -8.61 -4.89
CA THR A 47 -3.06 -7.19 -4.72
C THR A 47 -2.90 -6.83 -3.25
N LEU A 48 -1.98 -5.93 -2.94
CA LEU A 48 -1.76 -5.44 -1.58
C LEU A 48 -2.83 -4.41 -1.20
N LEU A 49 -3.48 -4.63 -0.06
CA LEU A 49 -4.41 -3.64 0.50
C LEU A 49 -3.68 -2.81 1.55
N ILE A 50 -3.62 -1.49 1.36
CA ILE A 50 -3.07 -0.54 2.32
C ILE A 50 -4.23 0.29 2.85
N ASP A 51 -4.53 0.13 4.13
CA ASP A 51 -5.59 0.87 4.81
C ASP A 51 -5.05 2.08 5.58
N GLY A 52 -5.96 2.88 6.15
CA GLY A 52 -5.61 4.12 6.85
C GLY A 52 -4.58 3.93 7.96
N PRO A 53 -4.77 2.98 8.89
CA PRO A 53 -3.78 2.66 9.91
C PRO A 53 -2.42 2.29 9.31
N LYS A 54 -2.38 1.40 8.30
CA LYS A 54 -1.10 1.01 7.68
C LYS A 54 -0.43 2.17 6.96
N LEU A 55 -1.22 3.02 6.31
CA LEU A 55 -0.72 4.23 5.66
C LEU A 55 -0.10 5.21 6.66
N ALA A 56 -0.72 5.37 7.84
CA ALA A 56 -0.19 6.21 8.91
C ALA A 56 1.12 5.64 9.49
N GLU A 57 1.19 4.32 9.69
CA GLU A 57 2.44 3.63 10.09
C GLU A 57 3.57 3.89 9.10
N MET A 58 3.34 3.63 7.81
CA MET A 58 4.33 3.87 6.76
C MET A 58 4.79 5.33 6.73
N ASN A 59 3.87 6.27 6.94
CA ASN A 59 4.20 7.69 6.99
C ASN A 59 5.07 8.04 8.22
N MET A 60 4.78 7.46 9.39
CA MET A 60 5.62 7.66 10.58
C MET A 60 7.02 7.06 10.40
N GLU A 61 7.13 5.88 9.78
CA GLU A 61 8.42 5.25 9.48
C GLU A 61 9.30 6.14 8.59
N VAL A 62 8.73 6.74 7.55
CA VAL A 62 9.44 7.68 6.66
C VAL A 62 9.95 8.89 7.46
N LEU A 63 9.07 9.53 8.23
CA LEU A 63 9.42 10.71 9.03
C LEU A 63 10.47 10.43 10.12
N GLN A 64 10.52 9.20 10.64
CA GLN A 64 11.54 8.79 11.61
C GLN A 64 12.88 8.50 10.93
N ASN A 65 12.86 7.92 9.73
CA ASN A 65 14.07 7.60 8.98
C ASN A 65 14.77 8.86 8.42
N GLU A 66 14.00 9.88 8.01
CA GLU A 66 14.54 11.19 7.60
C GLU A 66 15.22 11.97 8.74
N ARG A 67 14.95 11.64 10.00
CA ARG A 67 15.63 12.22 11.17
C ARG A 67 16.98 11.58 11.49
N ASN A 68 17.37 10.53 10.78
CA ASN A 68 18.73 9.98 10.84
C ASN A 68 19.57 10.69 9.75
N PRO A 69 20.42 11.68 10.10
CA PRO A 69 21.23 12.35 9.10
C PRO A 69 22.20 11.33 8.47
N VAL A 70 21.97 11.03 7.18
CA VAL A 70 22.95 10.37 6.33
C VAL A 70 24.04 11.39 5.97
N CYS A 71 24.84 11.78 6.97
CA CYS A 71 26.10 12.48 6.79
C CYS A 71 27.10 11.89 7.78
N LYS A 72 27.54 10.65 7.51
CA LYS A 72 28.85 10.23 7.99
C LYS A 72 29.87 10.92 7.09
N LEU A 73 30.46 12.01 7.59
CA LEU A 73 31.72 12.47 7.04
C LEU A 73 32.76 11.45 7.49
N ASP A 74 33.36 10.73 6.55
CA ASP A 74 34.55 9.95 6.86
C ASP A 74 35.60 10.91 7.45
N PRO A 75 36.26 10.54 8.56
CA PRO A 75 37.29 11.41 9.13
C PRO A 75 38.35 11.67 8.06
N VAL A 76 38.70 12.94 7.86
CA VAL A 76 39.85 13.32 7.02
C VAL A 76 41.10 12.75 7.69
N ASN A 77 41.71 11.77 7.03
CA ASN A 77 42.98 11.18 7.42
C ASN A 77 44.07 12.26 7.25
N ASN A 78 44.64 12.73 8.36
CA ASN A 78 45.85 13.56 8.38
C ASN A 78 47.08 12.68 8.59
#